data_AF-D2YGF7-F1
#
_entry.id   AF-D2YGF7-F1
#
_cell.length_a   1.000
_cell.length_b   1.000
_cell.length_c   1.000
_cell.angle_alpha   90.00
_cell.angle_beta   90.00
_cell.angle_gamma   90.00
#
_symmetry.space_group_name_H-M   'P 1'
#
loop_
_entity.id
_entity.type
_entity.pdbx_description
1 polymer ?
#
loop_
_entity_poly.entity_id
_entity_poly.type
_entity_poly.pdbx_seq_one_letter_code
_entity_poly.pdbx_strand_id
1 'polypeptide(L)'
;MALACKPEVLICDEPTTALDVTVQASILELIQDLQQETGMAVIFITHDLGVVAEVCDEVAVMYAGKVVEYADVFSLFDEPQHPYTERLMSLMPSLEHTPKQLISIKPIDSQLFPEFKG
;
A
#
# COMPACT_ATOMS: atom_id res chain seq x y z
N MET A 1 -14.30 3.51 17.90
CA MET A 1 -14.86 4.89 17.86
C MET A 1 -15.10 5.37 16.44
N ALA A 2 -14.16 5.21 15.50
CA ALA A 2 -14.35 5.60 14.10
C ALA A 2 -15.61 5.00 13.44
N LEU A 3 -15.87 3.71 13.66
CA LEU A 3 -17.03 3.00 13.08
C LEU A 3 -18.38 3.32 13.75
N ALA A 4 -18.39 3.96 14.92
CA ALA A 4 -19.62 4.17 15.68
C ALA A 4 -20.61 5.11 14.95
N CYS A 5 -20.10 5.97 14.07
CA CYS A 5 -20.89 6.92 13.31
C CYS A 5 -21.36 6.39 11.95
N LYS A 6 -21.07 5.12 11.60
CA LYS A 6 -21.33 4.55 10.26
C LYS A 6 -20.83 5.48 9.15
N PRO A 7 -19.52 5.78 9.12
CA PRO A 7 -18.99 6.75 8.17
C PRO A 7 -19.09 6.22 6.74
N GLU A 8 -19.19 7.13 5.77
CA GLU A 8 -19.08 6.79 4.34
C GLU A 8 -17.63 6.50 3.92
N VAL A 9 -16.65 6.97 4.71
CA VAL A 9 -15.21 6.80 4.47
C VAL A 9 -14.47 6.47 5.76
N LEU A 10 -13.63 5.44 5.74
CA LEU A 10 -12.67 5.12 6.78
C LEU A 10 -11.23 5.35 6.29
N ILE A 11 -10.44 6.09 7.08
CA ILE A 11 -9.02 6.30 6.81
C ILE A 11 -8.23 5.49 7.85
N CYS A 12 -7.42 4.56 7.36
CA CYS A 12 -6.59 3.66 8.13
C CYS A 12 -5.12 4.07 7.98
N ASP A 13 -4.63 4.88 8.92
CA ASP A 13 -3.22 5.31 8.95
C ASP A 13 -2.37 4.33 9.75
N GLU A 14 -1.58 3.52 9.04
CA GLU A 14 -0.73 2.46 9.59
C GLU A 14 -1.44 1.58 10.65
N PRO A 15 -2.64 1.05 10.33
CA PRO A 15 -3.60 0.53 11.32
C PRO A 15 -3.13 -0.75 12.03
N THR A 16 -2.15 -1.45 11.45
CA THR A 16 -1.64 -2.74 11.94
C THR A 16 -0.24 -2.62 12.54
N THR A 17 0.30 -1.41 12.66
CA THR A 17 1.60 -1.19 13.29
C THR A 17 1.59 -1.70 14.73
N ALA A 18 2.66 -2.43 15.11
CA ALA A 18 2.86 -3.05 16.41
C ALA A 18 1.96 -4.27 16.74
N LEU A 19 1.24 -4.80 15.75
CA LEU A 19 0.50 -6.06 15.89
C LEU A 19 1.30 -7.23 15.34
N ASP A 20 1.05 -8.43 15.86
CA ASP A 20 1.55 -9.65 15.24
C ASP A 20 0.77 -9.97 13.96
N VAL A 21 1.38 -10.81 13.11
CA VAL A 21 0.85 -11.17 11.78
C VAL A 21 -0.57 -11.78 11.87
N THR A 22 -0.89 -12.51 12.94
CA THR A 22 -2.20 -13.16 13.07
C THR A 22 -3.28 -12.14 13.39
N VAL A 23 -3.00 -11.24 14.35
CA VAL A 23 -3.95 -10.17 14.71
C VAL A 23 -4.12 -9.17 13.58
N GLN A 24 -3.04 -8.87 12.84
CA GLN A 24 -3.12 -8.06 11.63
C GLN A 24 -4.14 -8.64 10.64
N ALA A 25 -4.00 -9.91 10.27
CA ALA A 25 -4.92 -10.57 9.34
C ALA A 25 -6.38 -10.47 9.82
N SER A 26 -6.65 -10.75 11.11
CA SER A 26 -8.00 -10.63 11.66
C SER A 26 -8.56 -9.21 11.64
N ILE A 27 -7.72 -8.18 11.79
CA ILE A 27 -8.17 -6.79 11.67
C ILE A 27 -8.48 -6.43 10.22
N LEU A 28 -7.64 -6.86 9.27
CA LEU A 28 -7.85 -6.60 7.84
C LEU A 28 -9.14 -7.28 7.35
N GLU A 29 -9.35 -8.55 7.72
CA GLU A 29 -10.61 -9.28 7.45
C GLU A 29 -11.82 -8.53 8.01
N LEU A 30 -11.75 -8.08 9.27
CA LEU A 30 -12.85 -7.32 9.87
C LEU A 30 -13.15 -6.01 9.12
N ILE A 31 -12.12 -5.30 8.65
CA ILE A 31 -12.31 -4.06 7.88
C ILE A 31 -12.95 -4.37 6.52
N GLN A 32 -12.53 -5.44 5.85
CA GLN A 32 -13.13 -5.88 4.58
C GLN A 32 -14.60 -6.28 4.75
N ASP A 33 -14.93 -7.05 5.79
CA ASP A 33 -16.31 -7.44 6.08
C ASP A 33 -17.19 -6.20 6.30
N LEU A 34 -16.71 -5.24 7.09
CA LEU A 34 -17.43 -4.00 7.35
C LEU A 34 -17.59 -3.15 6.10
N GLN A 35 -16.57 -3.10 5.24
CA GLN A 35 -16.63 -2.41 3.95
C GLN A 35 -17.76 -3.00 3.09
N GLN A 36 -17.82 -4.32 2.97
CA GLN A 36 -18.84 -5.03 2.18
C GLN A 36 -20.25 -4.84 2.75
N GLU A 37 -20.40 -4.90 4.08
CA GLU A 37 -21.70 -4.73 4.74
C GLU A 37 -22.24 -3.30 4.65
N THR A 38 -21.36 -2.30 4.72
CA THR A 38 -21.76 -0.90 4.83
C THR A 38 -21.65 -0.11 3.54
N GLY A 39 -20.91 -0.61 2.53
CA GLY A 39 -20.58 0.12 1.32
C GLY A 39 -19.62 1.30 1.55
N MET A 40 -18.94 1.33 2.69
CA MET A 40 -18.00 2.36 3.08
C MET A 40 -16.74 2.32 2.21
N ALA A 41 -16.21 3.47 1.79
CA ALA A 41 -14.90 3.54 1.15
C ALA A 41 -13.79 3.44 2.20
N VAL A 42 -12.68 2.77 1.88
CA VAL A 42 -11.55 2.62 2.79
C VAL A 42 -10.28 3.13 2.13
N ILE A 43 -9.55 4.01 2.83
CA ILE A 43 -8.23 4.47 2.43
C ILE A 43 -7.22 3.88 3.42
N PHE A 44 -6.35 3.00 2.92
CA PHE A 44 -5.21 2.50 3.68
C PHE A 44 -3.96 3.34 3.38
N ILE A 45 -3.25 3.71 4.44
CA ILE A 45 -1.92 4.31 4.38
C ILE A 45 -0.98 3.32 5.07
N THR A 46 -0.08 2.71 4.32
CA THR A 46 0.90 1.79 4.89
C THR A 46 2.17 1.70 4.05
N HIS A 47 3.26 1.31 4.70
CA HIS A 47 4.51 0.91 4.07
C HIS A 47 4.58 -0.59 3.76
N ASP A 48 3.61 -1.40 4.20
CA ASP A 48 3.59 -2.85 3.96
C ASP A 48 2.93 -3.19 2.62
N LEU A 49 3.74 -3.50 1.61
CA LEU A 49 3.27 -3.89 0.29
C LEU A 49 2.50 -5.23 0.28
N GLY A 50 2.73 -6.10 1.27
CA GLY A 50 1.96 -7.34 1.39
C GLY A 50 0.50 -7.06 1.75
N VAL A 51 0.27 -6.13 2.68
CA VAL A 51 -1.08 -5.66 3.02
C VAL A 51 -1.74 -4.96 1.83
N VAL A 52 -0.98 -4.12 1.11
CA VAL A 52 -1.50 -3.45 -0.10
C VAL A 52 -1.98 -4.47 -1.13
N ALA A 53 -1.19 -5.51 -1.41
CA ALA A 53 -1.53 -6.55 -2.38
C ALA A 53 -2.79 -7.37 -1.99
N GLU A 54 -3.09 -7.47 -0.69
CA GLU A 54 -4.20 -8.27 -0.18
C GLU A 54 -5.51 -7.49 -0.11
N VAL A 55 -5.45 -6.19 0.19
CA VAL A 55 -6.62 -5.42 0.65
C VAL A 55 -7.01 -4.27 -0.28
N CYS A 56 -6.09 -3.75 -1.10
CA CYS A 56 -6.34 -2.56 -1.91
C CYS A 56 -6.75 -2.91 -3.34
N ASP A 57 -7.76 -2.22 -3.87
CA ASP A 57 -8.13 -2.31 -5.29
C ASP A 57 -7.21 -1.42 -6.16
N GLU A 58 -6.91 -0.21 -5.67
CA GLU A 58 -6.09 0.81 -6.33
C GLU A 58 -5.03 1.34 -5.36
N VAL A 59 -3.90 1.77 -5.90
CA VAL A 59 -2.74 2.16 -5.09
C VAL A 59 -2.13 3.45 -5.61
N ALA A 60 -1.95 4.43 -4.73
CA ALA A 60 -1.16 5.63 -4.98
C ALA A 60 0.20 5.53 -4.29
N VAL A 61 1.29 5.57 -5.05
CA VAL A 61 2.66 5.58 -4.52
C VAL A 61 3.11 7.02 -4.34
N MET A 62 3.56 7.34 -3.13
CA MET A 62 4.07 8.68 -2.80
C MET A 62 5.58 8.68 -2.57
N TYR A 63 6.25 9.71 -3.09
CA TYR A 63 7.65 10.01 -2.80
C TYR A 63 7.85 11.52 -2.60
N ALA A 64 8.58 11.90 -1.56
CA ALA A 64 8.86 13.31 -1.23
C ALA A 64 7.60 14.21 -1.19
N GLY A 65 6.48 13.69 -0.68
CA GLY A 65 5.22 14.41 -0.56
C GLY A 65 4.41 14.54 -1.86
N LYS A 66 4.79 13.83 -2.92
CA LYS A 66 4.10 13.83 -4.21
C LYS A 66 3.64 12.43 -4.58
N VAL A 67 2.46 12.32 -5.21
CA VAL A 67 2.05 11.09 -5.88
C VAL A 67 2.90 10.95 -7.14
N VAL A 68 3.66 9.86 -7.21
CA VAL A 68 4.57 9.56 -8.31
C VAL A 68 4.02 8.47 -9.23
N GLU A 69 3.06 7.68 -8.76
CA GLU A 69 2.39 6.65 -9.53
C GLU A 69 1.01 6.35 -8.92
N TYR A 70 0.04 6.04 -9.76
CA TYR A 70 -1.27 5.53 -9.34
C TYR A 70 -1.79 4.57 -10.40
N ALA A 71 -2.22 3.40 -9.96
CA ALA A 71 -2.73 2.32 -10.81
C ALA A 71 -3.58 1.35 -9.98
N ASP A 72 -4.30 0.44 -10.64
CA ASP A 72 -4.85 -0.73 -9.98
C ASP A 72 -3.73 -1.59 -9.39
N VAL A 73 -4.05 -2.33 -8.31
CA VAL A 73 -3.06 -3.11 -7.57
C VAL A 73 -2.32 -4.12 -8.44
N PHE A 74 -2.97 -4.72 -9.43
CA PHE A 74 -2.32 -5.71 -10.30
C PHE A 74 -1.32 -5.06 -11.23
N SER A 75 -1.73 -4.00 -11.95
CA SER A 75 -0.84 -3.26 -12.85
C SER A 75 0.37 -2.67 -12.11
N LEU A 76 0.18 -2.16 -10.89
CA LEU A 76 1.27 -1.59 -10.09
C LEU A 76 2.32 -2.65 -9.70
N PHE A 77 1.89 -3.86 -9.38
CA PHE A 77 2.78 -4.95 -8.94
C PHE A 77 3.42 -5.68 -10.13
N ASP A 78 2.70 -5.84 -11.24
CA ASP A 78 3.19 -6.54 -12.43
C ASP A 78 4.08 -5.66 -13.31
N GLU A 79 3.70 -4.39 -13.54
CA GLU A 79 4.40 -3.48 -14.44
C GLU A 79 4.54 -2.05 -13.85
N PRO A 80 5.30 -1.89 -12.74
CA PRO A 80 5.52 -0.59 -12.13
C PRO A 80 6.23 0.36 -13.11
N GLN A 81 5.64 1.53 -13.32
CA GLN A 81 6.12 2.51 -14.31
C GLN A 81 7.12 3.49 -13.71
N HIS A 82 7.02 3.79 -12.41
CA HIS A 82 7.91 4.73 -11.76
C HIS A 82 9.13 4.02 -11.14
N PRO A 83 10.37 4.48 -11.35
CA PRO A 83 11.57 3.80 -10.82
C PRO A 83 11.63 3.69 -9.29
N TYR A 84 10.87 4.53 -8.59
CA TYR A 84 10.70 4.39 -7.14
C TYR A 84 9.84 3.17 -6.81
N THR A 85 8.70 3.00 -7.49
CA THR A 85 7.81 1.86 -7.33
C THR A 85 8.52 0.57 -7.71
N GLU A 86 9.24 0.54 -8.83
CA GLU A 86 10.05 -0.62 -9.23
C GLU A 86 11.03 -1.05 -8.11
N ARG A 87 11.69 -0.07 -7.47
CA ARG A 87 12.57 -0.34 -6.34
C ARG A 87 11.82 -0.83 -5.11
N LEU A 88 10.66 -0.25 -4.79
CA LEU A 88 9.82 -0.74 -3.70
C LEU A 88 9.42 -2.21 -3.92
N MET A 89 8.98 -2.56 -5.13
CA MET A 89 8.65 -3.94 -5.48
C MET A 89 9.84 -4.88 -5.38
N SER A 90 11.04 -4.43 -5.76
CA SER A 90 12.27 -5.23 -5.65
C SER A 90 12.68 -5.59 -4.20
N LEU A 91 12.11 -4.89 -3.21
CA LEU A 91 12.35 -5.16 -1.79
C LEU A 91 11.38 -6.18 -1.20
N MET A 92 10.32 -6.54 -1.93
CA MET A 92 9.37 -7.53 -1.44
C MET A 92 10.03 -8.90 -1.28
N PRO A 93 9.78 -9.62 -0.18
CA PRO A 93 10.29 -10.96 0.00
C PRO A 93 9.67 -11.90 -1.05
N SER A 94 10.49 -12.47 -1.94
CA SER A 94 10.04 -13.52 -2.87
C SER A 94 10.34 -14.91 -2.29
N LEU A 95 9.39 -15.84 -2.36
CA LEU A 95 9.60 -17.24 -1.96
C LEU A 95 10.66 -17.96 -2.81
N GLU A 96 10.92 -17.46 -4.01
CA GLU A 96 11.84 -18.08 -4.99
C GLU A 96 13.31 -17.67 -4.82
N HIS A 97 13.63 -16.65 -3.99
CA HIS A 97 14.99 -16.15 -3.83
C HIS A 97 15.43 -16.13 -2.36
N THR A 98 16.61 -16.68 -2.10
CA THR A 98 17.34 -16.51 -0.84
C THR A 98 17.54 -15.01 -0.55
N PRO A 99 17.37 -14.51 0.69
CA PRO A 99 17.40 -13.08 0.96
C PRO A 99 18.74 -12.49 0.50
N LYS A 100 18.71 -11.68 -0.56
CA LYS A 100 19.88 -10.92 -1.00
C LYS A 100 20.11 -9.78 -0.01
N GLN A 101 21.37 -9.36 0.11
CA GLN A 101 21.82 -8.22 0.91
C GLN A 101 20.85 -7.03 0.82
N LEU A 102 20.66 -6.33 1.94
CA LEU A 102 19.88 -5.10 2.03
C LEU A 102 20.20 -4.17 0.85
N ILE A 103 19.23 -3.95 -0.02
CA ILE A 103 19.36 -3.04 -1.17
C ILE A 103 19.31 -1.62 -0.61
N SER A 104 20.41 -0.88 -0.74
CA SER A 104 20.43 0.54 -0.38
C SER A 104 19.64 1.34 -1.42
N ILE A 105 18.50 1.89 -1.01
CA ILE A 105 17.71 2.80 -1.85
C ILE A 105 18.45 4.14 -1.93
N LYS A 106 19.14 4.41 -3.03
CA LYS A 106 19.69 5.74 -3.29
C LYS A 106 18.52 6.73 -3.50
N PRO A 107 18.59 7.95 -2.94
CA PRO A 107 17.60 8.98 -3.21
C PRO A 107 17.40 9.14 -4.72
N ILE A 108 16.14 9.17 -5.13
CA ILE A 108 15.77 9.47 -6.51
C ILE A 108 15.54 10.98 -6.56
N ASP A 109 16.09 11.64 -7.57
CA ASP A 109 15.77 13.05 -7.78
C ASP A 109 14.30 13.16 -8.24
N SER A 110 13.44 13.69 -7.37
CA SER A 110 12.02 13.86 -7.63
C SER A 110 11.71 14.87 -8.73
N GLN A 111 12.70 15.65 -9.19
CA GLN A 111 12.57 16.55 -10.35
C GLN A 111 12.71 15.82 -11.68
N LEU A 112 13.26 14.60 -11.69
CA LEU A 112 13.47 13.81 -12.91
C LEU A 112 12.21 13.11 -13.41
N PHE A 113 11.15 13.07 -12.59
CA PHE A 113 9.91 12.37 -12.92
C PHE A 113 8.74 13.36 -12.87
N PRO A 114 7.92 13.41 -13.93
CA PRO A 114 6.73 14.26 -13.92
C PRO A 114 5.82 13.83 -12.76
N GLU A 115 5.18 14.81 -12.12
CA GLU A 115 4.08 14.53 -11.19
C GLU A 115 3.04 13.65 -11.89
N PHE A 116 2.49 12.69 -11.16
CA PHE A 116 1.35 11.92 -11.64
C PHE A 116 0.22 12.89 -11.99
N LYS A 117 -0.12 12.97 -13.28
CA LYS A 117 -1.24 13.76 -13.80
C LYS A 117 -2.33 12.76 -14.16
N GLY A 118 -3.17 12.43 -13.16
CA GLY A 118 -4.33 11.54 -13.26
C GLY A 118 -4.95 11.44 -14.64
#